data_AF-A0A8K0J6E3-F1
#
_entry.id   AF-A0A8K0J6E3-F1
#
_cell.length_a   1.000
_cell.length_b   1.000
_cell.length_c   1.000
_cell.angle_alpha   90.00
_cell.angle_beta   90.00
_cell.angle_gamma   90.00
#
_symmetry.space_group_name_H-M   'P 1'
#
loop_
_entity.id
_entity.type
_entity.pdbx_description
1 polymer ?
#
loop_
_entity_poly.entity_id
_entity_poly.type
_entity_poly.pdbx_seq_one_letter_code
_entity_poly.pdbx_strand_id
1 'polypeptide(L)'
;MPWKAALRSGLFVAHAESISEALATVVLCRASPREVAAASFLALAALLTSASASAIPGRRPQSRPNPAPVSPANIFARGSTVIYSDHWAGAVKESTGISHVEGTIRVPKVTGGQGAGAAAWVGIDGNVCPEALLQTGVTSYADGTFEGWIEWWPKLSEPFEGFEIKAGDEIKMSVDAISSTSGKATLENSVSKTITNAPAKLCFKTAEWIVEAFSDSQGNLQKLSNFESVAFTDTVAHSDEGVIGVEGADVYLIKSKNQQKASTACDLQKAGVTCDYVAQ
;
A
#
# COMPACT_ATOMS: atom_id res chain seq x y z
N MET A 1 37.90 1.22 -63.23
CA MET A 1 39.08 2.07 -62.94
C MET A 1 39.09 3.22 -63.94
N PRO A 2 39.55 4.44 -63.59
CA PRO A 2 39.32 5.28 -62.40
C PRO A 2 38.83 6.70 -62.83
N TRP A 3 38.48 7.73 -62.01
CA TRP A 3 39.20 8.36 -60.89
C TRP A 3 38.35 9.42 -60.13
N LYS A 4 38.61 9.51 -58.81
CA LYS A 4 38.72 10.67 -57.88
C LYS A 4 37.53 11.59 -57.48
N ALA A 5 37.03 11.32 -56.26
CA ALA A 5 37.16 12.10 -54.99
C ALA A 5 36.84 13.62 -54.91
N ALA A 6 35.99 13.99 -53.94
CA ALA A 6 36.29 15.01 -52.91
C ALA A 6 35.31 14.93 -51.71
N LEU A 7 35.88 14.83 -50.50
CA LEU A 7 35.23 15.00 -49.19
C LEU A 7 35.21 16.49 -48.81
N ARG A 8 34.15 16.96 -48.16
CA ARG A 8 34.23 18.07 -47.18
C ARG A 8 33.32 17.86 -45.98
N SER A 9 33.96 17.90 -44.84
CA SER A 9 33.48 17.93 -43.46
C SER A 9 32.79 19.27 -43.15
N GLY A 10 31.65 19.19 -42.45
CA GLY A 10 30.94 20.32 -41.86
C GLY A 10 30.77 20.09 -40.36
N LEU A 11 31.66 20.68 -39.58
CA LEU A 11 31.68 20.71 -38.13
C LEU A 11 30.65 21.78 -37.68
N PHE A 12 29.54 21.37 -37.07
CA PHE A 12 28.66 22.30 -36.35
C PHE A 12 29.03 22.30 -34.87
N VAL A 13 29.70 23.37 -34.46
CA VAL A 13 29.91 23.74 -33.05
C VAL A 13 28.66 24.49 -32.62
N ALA A 14 27.87 23.90 -31.71
CA ALA A 14 26.82 24.61 -30.99
C ALA A 14 27.29 24.78 -29.53
N HIS A 15 27.32 26.04 -29.09
CA HIS A 15 27.73 26.47 -27.77
C HIS A 15 26.76 25.94 -26.70
N ALA A 16 27.28 25.28 -25.68
CA ALA A 16 26.55 25.00 -24.44
C ALA A 16 26.90 26.10 -23.43
N GLU A 17 25.98 27.04 -23.21
CA GLU A 17 26.06 27.98 -22.09
C GLU A 17 25.56 27.30 -20.82
N SER A 18 26.39 27.39 -19.78
CA SER A 18 26.13 27.05 -18.40
C SER A 18 25.08 27.99 -17.80
N ILE A 19 24.09 27.45 -17.09
CA ILE A 19 23.26 28.24 -16.16
C ILE A 19 23.45 27.65 -14.77
N SER A 20 24.13 28.44 -13.95
CA SER A 20 24.38 28.23 -12.52
C SER A 20 23.43 29.12 -11.71
N GLU A 21 23.04 28.61 -10.53
CA GLU A 21 22.56 29.30 -9.33
C GLU A 21 21.19 30.03 -9.33
N ALA A 22 20.29 29.51 -8.48
CA ALA A 22 19.37 30.36 -7.70
C ALA A 22 19.41 29.91 -6.23
N LEU A 23 19.86 30.85 -5.39
CA LEU A 23 20.16 30.71 -3.97
C LEU A 23 18.89 30.63 -3.10
N ALA A 24 18.93 29.72 -2.13
CA ALA A 24 18.01 29.68 -1.00
C ALA A 24 18.28 30.87 -0.06
N THR A 25 17.24 31.66 0.24
CA THR A 25 17.30 32.66 1.32
C THR A 25 16.81 32.01 2.61
N VAL A 26 17.76 31.70 3.49
CA VAL A 26 17.53 31.35 4.89
C VAL A 26 17.37 32.64 5.68
N VAL A 27 16.18 32.91 6.21
CA VAL A 27 16.00 33.96 7.23
C VAL A 27 16.30 33.33 8.59
N LEU A 28 17.50 33.62 9.09
CA LEU A 28 17.86 33.46 10.50
C LEU A 28 17.30 34.66 11.27
N CYS A 29 16.48 34.41 12.29
CA CYS A 29 16.34 35.36 13.40
C CYS A 29 16.79 34.67 14.68
N ARG A 30 17.92 35.15 15.22
CA ARG A 30 18.53 34.72 16.48
C ARG A 30 17.71 35.20 17.68
N ALA A 31 17.66 34.34 18.69
CA ALA A 31 17.12 34.59 20.03
C ALA A 31 17.93 35.62 20.85
N SER A 32 17.29 36.21 21.87
CA SER A 32 17.71 36.24 23.30
C SER A 32 16.96 37.37 24.07
N PRO A 33 17.13 37.56 25.41
CA PRO A 33 16.39 36.85 26.47
C PRO A 33 15.82 37.82 27.56
N ARG A 34 15.34 37.25 28.67
CA ARG A 34 14.82 37.86 29.94
C ARG A 34 13.29 38.01 29.94
N GLU A 35 12.54 37.67 30.98
CA GLU A 35 12.79 37.87 32.41
C GLU A 35 11.84 37.01 33.27
N VAL A 36 12.25 36.77 34.52
CA VAL A 36 11.60 35.94 35.54
C VAL A 36 10.49 36.75 36.24
N ALA A 37 9.31 36.15 36.49
CA ALA A 37 8.47 36.55 37.62
C ALA A 37 7.56 35.42 38.08
N ALA A 38 7.89 34.87 39.24
CA ALA A 38 7.00 34.07 40.06
C ALA A 38 5.95 34.98 40.73
N ALA A 39 4.71 34.51 40.82
CA ALA A 39 3.75 35.02 41.79
C ALA A 39 2.87 33.86 42.30
N SER A 40 3.18 33.40 43.50
CA SER A 40 2.27 32.64 44.37
C SER A 40 1.68 33.60 45.39
N PHE A 41 0.36 33.64 45.56
CA PHE A 41 -0.28 34.03 46.83
C PHE A 41 -1.66 33.36 46.99
N LEU A 42 -1.69 32.43 47.95
CA LEU A 42 -2.70 32.00 48.92
C LEU A 42 -4.15 32.56 48.90
N ALA A 43 -5.11 31.61 48.90
CA ALA A 43 -6.22 31.35 49.84
C ALA A 43 -7.01 32.52 50.48
N LEU A 44 -8.36 32.45 50.52
CA LEU A 44 -9.16 31.75 51.54
C LEU A 44 -10.68 32.03 51.40
N ALA A 45 -11.49 31.06 51.84
CA ALA A 45 -12.75 31.17 52.59
C ALA A 45 -14.07 30.76 51.89
N ALA A 46 -14.74 29.84 52.58
CA ALA A 46 -15.94 29.11 52.27
C ALA A 46 -17.23 29.87 52.60
N LEU A 47 -18.32 29.54 51.91
CA LEU A 47 -19.68 29.64 52.48
C LEU A 47 -20.36 28.27 52.40
N LEU A 48 -20.69 27.75 53.59
CA LEU A 48 -21.60 26.63 53.82
C LEU A 48 -23.04 27.14 53.76
N THR A 49 -23.88 26.53 52.95
CA THR A 49 -25.34 26.53 53.17
C THR A 49 -25.87 25.12 52.99
N SER A 50 -26.28 24.53 54.11
CA SER A 50 -27.06 23.30 54.18
C SER A 50 -28.49 23.53 53.71
N ALA A 51 -28.96 22.73 52.75
CA ALA A 51 -30.39 22.59 52.46
C ALA A 51 -30.77 21.10 52.40
N SER A 52 -31.73 20.76 53.24
CA SER A 52 -32.21 19.42 53.54
C SER A 52 -32.95 18.76 52.38
N ALA A 53 -32.91 17.42 52.37
CA ALA A 53 -33.49 16.53 51.38
C ALA A 53 -35.01 16.70 51.18
N SER A 54 -35.46 16.50 49.94
CA SER A 54 -36.79 15.98 49.64
C SER A 54 -36.64 14.81 48.69
N ALA A 55 -36.97 13.62 49.19
CA ALA A 55 -37.00 12.38 48.43
C ALA A 55 -38.19 12.40 47.47
N ILE A 56 -37.90 12.37 46.16
CA ILE A 56 -38.91 12.16 45.12
C ILE A 56 -39.06 10.64 44.94
N PRO A 57 -40.29 10.07 44.97
CA PRO A 57 -40.46 8.65 44.79
C PRO A 57 -40.26 8.23 43.32
N GLY A 58 -39.41 7.22 43.12
CA GLY A 58 -39.56 6.18 42.10
C GLY A 58 -39.64 6.60 40.63
N ARG A 59 -38.47 6.81 40.00
CA ARG A 59 -38.33 6.58 38.55
C ARG A 59 -37.39 5.40 38.35
N ARG A 60 -37.91 4.30 37.81
CA ARG A 60 -37.10 3.14 37.36
C ARG A 60 -35.95 3.67 36.48
N PRO A 61 -34.70 3.22 36.67
CA PRO A 61 -33.66 3.46 35.68
C PRO A 61 -34.08 2.73 34.41
N GLN A 62 -34.49 3.48 33.38
CA GLN A 62 -34.52 2.93 32.03
C GLN A 62 -33.07 2.59 31.69
N SER A 63 -32.79 1.29 31.54
CA SER A 63 -31.57 0.80 30.92
C SER A 63 -31.39 1.56 29.61
N ARG A 64 -30.38 2.44 29.55
CA ARG A 64 -29.88 2.90 28.27
C ARG A 64 -29.47 1.64 27.50
N PRO A 65 -30.00 1.40 26.29
CA PRO A 65 -29.41 0.36 25.47
C PRO A 65 -27.94 0.72 25.32
N ASN A 66 -27.04 -0.21 25.66
CA ASN A 66 -25.66 -0.12 25.20
C ASN A 66 -25.72 0.22 23.70
N PRO A 67 -24.92 1.17 23.19
CA PRO A 67 -24.72 1.21 21.76
C PRO A 67 -24.25 -0.20 21.38
N ALA A 68 -25.04 -0.86 20.53
CA ALA A 68 -24.63 -2.12 19.94
C ALA A 68 -23.22 -1.92 19.37
N PRO A 69 -22.35 -2.95 19.40
CA PRO A 69 -21.13 -2.88 18.62
C PRO A 69 -21.54 -2.45 17.21
N VAL A 70 -20.96 -1.33 16.76
CA VAL A 70 -21.16 -0.86 15.40
C VAL A 70 -20.58 -1.98 14.54
N SER A 71 -21.44 -2.89 14.08
CA SER A 71 -21.08 -3.75 12.97
C SER A 71 -20.60 -2.80 11.88
N PRO A 72 -19.42 -3.03 11.27
CA PRO A 72 -19.02 -2.27 10.10
C PRO A 72 -20.03 -2.62 9.00
N ALA A 73 -21.15 -1.89 9.00
CA ALA A 73 -22.18 -2.02 8.01
C ALA A 73 -21.61 -1.36 6.76
N ASN A 74 -21.03 -2.19 5.91
CA ASN A 74 -21.22 -2.15 4.48
C ASN A 74 -21.04 -0.76 3.86
N ILE A 75 -19.80 -0.29 3.84
CA ILE A 75 -19.32 0.38 2.62
C ILE A 75 -18.97 -0.73 1.62
N PHE A 76 -19.95 -1.58 1.27
CA PHE A 76 -19.95 -2.11 -0.08
C PHE A 76 -20.21 -0.87 -0.93
N ALA A 77 -19.13 -0.22 -1.36
CA ALA A 77 -19.20 0.79 -2.40
C ALA A 77 -20.08 0.19 -3.50
N ARG A 78 -21.16 0.86 -3.86
CA ARG A 78 -22.13 0.37 -4.86
C ARG A 78 -21.35 -0.17 -6.07
N GLY A 79 -21.38 -1.49 -6.27
CA GLY A 79 -20.70 -2.14 -7.41
C GLY A 79 -19.52 -3.06 -7.08
N SER A 80 -19.06 -3.19 -5.83
CA SER A 80 -18.03 -4.19 -5.49
C SER A 80 -18.59 -5.60 -5.36
N THR A 81 -17.91 -6.59 -5.95
CA THR A 81 -18.23 -8.02 -5.81
C THR A 81 -17.20 -8.69 -4.91
N VAL A 82 -17.63 -9.67 -4.10
CA VAL A 82 -16.70 -10.53 -3.35
C VAL A 82 -16.32 -11.72 -4.22
N ILE A 83 -15.02 -11.91 -4.44
CA ILE A 83 -14.44 -12.99 -5.25
C ILE A 83 -13.58 -13.87 -4.35
N TYR A 84 -13.74 -15.20 -4.47
CA TYR A 84 -12.89 -16.15 -3.76
C TYR A 84 -11.73 -16.57 -4.66
N SER A 85 -10.50 -16.43 -4.15
CA SER A 85 -9.28 -16.89 -4.79
C SER A 85 -8.61 -17.94 -3.90
N ASP A 86 -7.84 -18.85 -4.50
CA ASP A 86 -7.03 -19.81 -3.74
C ASP A 86 -5.81 -19.14 -3.07
N HIS A 87 -5.42 -17.93 -3.49
CA HIS A 87 -4.16 -17.30 -3.09
C HIS A 87 -4.20 -15.77 -2.91
N TRP A 88 -5.15 -15.03 -3.50
CA TRP A 88 -5.23 -13.56 -3.37
C TRP A 88 -6.32 -13.08 -2.41
N ALA A 89 -5.99 -12.06 -1.62
CA ALA A 89 -6.90 -11.27 -0.82
C ALA A 89 -6.62 -9.78 -1.03
N GLY A 90 -7.64 -8.94 -1.22
CA GLY A 90 -7.43 -7.51 -1.41
C GLY A 90 -8.42 -6.87 -2.35
N ALA A 91 -7.99 -5.80 -3.03
CA ALA A 91 -8.81 -5.04 -3.97
C ALA A 91 -8.25 -5.16 -5.39
N VAL A 92 -9.11 -5.46 -6.35
CA VAL A 92 -8.79 -5.46 -7.78
C VAL A 92 -9.74 -4.50 -8.49
N LYS A 93 -9.17 -3.44 -9.07
CA LYS A 93 -9.91 -2.38 -9.76
C LYS A 93 -9.73 -2.53 -11.26
N GLU A 94 -10.82 -2.81 -11.97
CA GLU A 94 -10.84 -2.78 -13.43
C GLU A 94 -10.95 -1.35 -13.96
N SER A 95 -10.21 -1.04 -15.03
CA SER A 95 -10.33 0.18 -15.86
C SER A 95 -9.62 -0.04 -17.20
N THR A 96 -9.27 1.04 -17.92
CA THR A 96 -8.42 0.98 -19.12
C THR A 96 -7.23 1.91 -19.02
N GLY A 97 -6.13 1.54 -19.66
CA GLY A 97 -4.93 2.37 -19.71
C GLY A 97 -4.28 2.54 -18.34
N ILE A 98 -4.42 1.54 -17.46
CA ILE A 98 -3.69 1.53 -16.17
C ILE A 98 -2.19 1.65 -16.45
N SER A 99 -1.60 2.74 -15.98
CA SER A 99 -0.19 3.07 -16.23
C SER A 99 0.64 3.23 -14.95
N HIS A 100 -0.03 3.39 -13.81
CA HIS A 100 0.61 3.54 -12.50
C HIS A 100 -0.30 2.94 -11.44
N VAL A 101 0.27 2.24 -10.46
CA VAL A 101 -0.42 1.76 -9.26
C VAL A 101 0.49 1.94 -8.06
N GLU A 102 -0.06 2.44 -6.97
CA GLU A 102 0.66 2.80 -5.76
C GLU A 102 -0.18 2.51 -4.51
N GLY A 103 0.49 2.15 -3.43
CA GLY A 103 -0.10 2.09 -2.10
C GLY A 103 0.98 2.00 -1.02
N THR A 104 0.59 2.26 0.22
CA THR A 104 1.48 2.19 1.38
C THR A 104 0.95 1.15 2.37
N ILE A 105 1.84 0.27 2.84
CA ILE A 105 1.56 -0.63 3.95
C ILE A 105 2.44 -0.29 5.14
N ARG A 106 1.96 -0.67 6.32
CA ARG A 106 2.85 -0.94 7.45
C ARG A 106 3.20 -2.42 7.45
N VAL A 107 4.48 -2.76 7.32
CA VAL A 107 4.95 -4.16 7.21
C VAL A 107 4.48 -4.96 8.42
N PRO A 108 3.69 -6.03 8.24
CA PRO A 108 3.17 -6.79 9.36
C PRO A 108 4.28 -7.61 10.02
N LYS A 109 4.14 -7.87 11.32
CA LYS A 109 4.81 -9.02 11.91
C LYS A 109 3.92 -10.23 11.64
N VAL A 110 4.48 -11.28 11.06
CA VAL A 110 3.72 -12.50 10.78
C VAL A 110 4.11 -13.64 11.72
N THR A 111 3.19 -14.58 11.92
CA THR A 111 3.41 -15.81 12.70
C THR A 111 2.91 -17.02 11.92
N GLY A 112 3.47 -18.21 12.20
CA GLY A 112 3.10 -19.41 11.46
C GLY A 112 4.05 -20.57 11.70
N GLY A 113 3.84 -21.66 10.96
CA GLY A 113 4.79 -22.77 10.91
C GLY A 113 5.99 -22.43 10.03
N GLN A 114 7.01 -23.29 10.05
CA GLN A 114 8.18 -23.17 9.17
C GLN A 114 7.74 -23.10 7.70
N GLY A 115 8.32 -22.17 6.94
CA GLY A 115 8.00 -21.94 5.53
C GLY A 115 6.69 -21.18 5.27
N ALA A 116 5.94 -20.80 6.30
CA ALA A 116 4.77 -19.94 6.12
C ALA A 116 5.18 -18.49 5.87
N GLY A 117 4.44 -17.80 5.01
CA GLY A 117 4.66 -16.39 4.71
C GLY A 117 3.40 -15.72 4.15
N ALA A 118 3.47 -14.40 4.02
CA ALA A 118 2.45 -13.59 3.35
C ALA A 118 3.16 -12.47 2.57
N ALA A 119 2.80 -12.32 1.31
CA ALA A 119 3.25 -11.21 0.48
C ALA A 119 2.20 -10.10 0.49
N ALA A 120 2.62 -8.85 0.48
CA ALA A 120 1.75 -7.69 0.32
C ALA A 120 2.33 -6.81 -0.79
N TRP A 121 1.55 -6.56 -1.84
CA TRP A 121 2.05 -5.97 -3.08
C TRP A 121 1.00 -5.11 -3.81
N VAL A 122 1.49 -4.28 -4.72
CA VAL A 122 0.69 -3.56 -5.73
C VAL A 122 1.06 -4.00 -7.12
N GLY A 123 0.09 -4.00 -8.04
CA GLY A 123 0.30 -4.53 -9.38
C GLY A 123 -0.64 -4.02 -10.46
N ILE A 124 -0.24 -4.32 -11.70
CA ILE A 124 -0.99 -4.09 -12.92
C ILE A 124 -1.18 -5.44 -13.64
N ASP A 125 -2.43 -5.73 -14.02
CA ASP A 125 -2.88 -6.94 -14.73
C ASP A 125 -3.00 -8.22 -13.86
N GLY A 126 -2.60 -9.40 -14.34
CA GLY A 126 -2.69 -10.67 -13.60
C GLY A 126 -4.09 -11.30 -13.43
N ASN A 127 -5.17 -10.51 -13.41
CA ASN A 127 -6.54 -11.00 -13.29
C ASN A 127 -7.27 -11.12 -14.64
N VAL A 128 -7.76 -9.99 -15.17
CA VAL A 128 -8.46 -9.93 -16.47
C VAL A 128 -7.51 -10.22 -17.64
N CYS A 129 -6.22 -9.93 -17.44
CA CYS A 129 -5.12 -10.21 -18.35
C CYS A 129 -4.11 -11.15 -17.66
N PRO A 130 -4.38 -12.47 -17.65
CA PRO A 130 -3.56 -13.43 -16.91
C PRO A 130 -2.20 -13.69 -17.56
N GLU A 131 -1.95 -13.19 -18.77
CA GLU A 131 -0.71 -13.42 -19.50
C GLU A 131 0.48 -12.66 -18.89
N ALA A 132 0.26 -11.54 -18.23
CA ALA A 132 1.30 -10.72 -17.61
C ALA A 132 0.81 -10.05 -16.33
N LEU A 133 1.73 -9.83 -15.40
CA LEU A 133 1.51 -9.09 -14.17
C LEU A 133 2.81 -8.36 -13.81
N LEU A 134 2.76 -7.03 -13.78
CA LEU A 134 3.85 -6.19 -13.27
C LEU A 134 3.51 -5.83 -11.83
N GLN A 135 4.35 -6.24 -10.89
CA GLN A 135 4.05 -6.08 -9.48
C GLN A 135 5.31 -5.88 -8.63
N THR A 136 5.12 -5.30 -7.45
CA THR A 136 6.17 -5.13 -6.46
C THR A 136 5.59 -5.10 -5.06
N GLY A 137 6.35 -5.60 -4.11
CA GLY A 137 5.89 -5.62 -2.73
C GLY A 137 6.90 -6.23 -1.78
N VAL A 138 6.39 -6.63 -0.63
CA VAL A 138 7.16 -7.18 0.48
C VAL A 138 6.58 -8.52 0.87
N THR A 139 7.45 -9.52 0.99
CA THR A 139 7.13 -10.81 1.60
C THR A 139 7.61 -10.84 3.03
N SER A 140 6.73 -11.22 3.96
CA SER A 140 7.04 -11.45 5.36
C SER A 140 6.97 -12.94 5.68
N TYR A 141 8.03 -13.49 6.27
CA TYR A 141 8.13 -14.92 6.60
C TYR A 141 7.99 -15.16 8.10
N ALA A 142 7.44 -16.32 8.47
CA ALA A 142 7.19 -16.67 9.87
C ALA A 142 8.46 -16.88 10.72
N ASP A 143 9.63 -17.01 10.08
CA ASP A 143 10.93 -17.03 10.76
C ASP A 143 11.46 -15.62 11.11
N GLY A 144 10.73 -14.56 10.73
CA GLY A 144 11.06 -13.18 10.99
C GLY A 144 11.90 -12.51 9.90
N THR A 145 12.16 -13.20 8.78
CA THR A 145 12.80 -12.60 7.60
C THR A 145 11.79 -11.87 6.71
N PHE A 146 12.31 -10.93 5.93
CA PHE A 146 11.54 -10.09 5.00
C PHE A 146 12.29 -9.98 3.68
N GLU A 147 11.55 -9.86 2.58
CA GLU A 147 12.12 -9.63 1.25
C GLU A 147 11.29 -8.61 0.49
N GLY A 148 11.94 -7.56 -0.03
CA GLY A 148 11.35 -6.65 -0.98
C GLY A 148 11.69 -7.09 -2.39
N TRP A 149 10.72 -7.10 -3.30
CA TRP A 149 10.90 -7.70 -4.62
C TRP A 149 10.13 -6.95 -5.72
N ILE A 150 10.55 -7.18 -6.96
CA ILE A 150 9.86 -6.79 -8.19
C ILE A 150 9.63 -8.04 -9.03
N GLU A 151 8.50 -8.12 -9.70
CA GLU A 151 8.20 -9.21 -10.63
C GLU A 151 7.51 -8.71 -11.90
N TRP A 152 7.84 -9.38 -13.00
CA TRP A 152 7.05 -9.33 -14.23
C TRP A 152 6.70 -10.78 -14.60
N TRP A 153 5.55 -11.25 -14.14
CA TRP A 153 5.05 -12.59 -14.44
C TRP A 153 4.92 -12.79 -15.97
N PRO A 154 5.32 -13.94 -16.54
CA PRO A 154 5.68 -15.21 -15.89
C PRO A 154 7.17 -15.38 -15.55
N LYS A 155 7.97 -14.31 -15.55
CA LYS A 155 9.33 -14.40 -15.02
C LYS A 155 9.25 -14.43 -13.49
N LEU A 156 10.11 -15.23 -12.86
CA LEU A 156 10.27 -15.24 -11.41
C LEU A 156 10.58 -13.83 -10.87
N SER A 157 10.09 -13.56 -9.66
CA SER A 157 10.42 -12.36 -8.90
C SER A 157 11.93 -12.22 -8.66
N GLU A 158 12.38 -10.98 -8.54
CA GLU A 158 13.77 -10.62 -8.25
C GLU A 158 13.81 -9.72 -7.00
N PRO A 159 14.67 -10.02 -6.01
CA PRO A 159 14.77 -9.18 -4.83
C PRO A 159 15.43 -7.84 -5.13
N PHE A 160 15.11 -6.82 -4.33
CA PHE A 160 15.89 -5.59 -4.27
C PHE A 160 17.13 -5.79 -3.41
N GLU A 161 18.31 -5.54 -3.98
CA GLU A 161 19.57 -5.60 -3.24
C GLU A 161 19.74 -4.38 -2.33
N GLY A 162 20.29 -4.59 -1.12
CA GLY A 162 20.61 -3.51 -0.19
C GLY A 162 19.40 -2.82 0.43
N PHE A 163 18.22 -3.44 0.37
CA PHE A 163 17.00 -2.93 0.99
C PHE A 163 16.66 -3.74 2.24
N GLU A 164 16.91 -3.16 3.41
CA GLU A 164 16.58 -3.78 4.69
C GLU A 164 15.15 -3.43 5.11
N ILE A 165 14.37 -4.46 5.45
CA ILE A 165 12.97 -4.33 5.86
C ILE A 165 12.81 -4.93 7.27
N LYS A 166 12.01 -4.27 8.10
CA LYS A 166 11.56 -4.81 9.39
C LYS A 166 10.06 -4.62 9.58
N ALA A 167 9.47 -5.46 10.43
CA ALA A 167 8.10 -5.29 10.87
C ALA A 167 7.88 -3.88 11.46
N GLY A 168 6.79 -3.25 11.07
CA GLY A 168 6.39 -1.92 11.49
C GLY A 168 6.89 -0.78 10.62
N ASP A 169 7.79 -1.03 9.66
CA ASP A 169 8.18 -0.04 8.64
C ASP A 169 6.98 0.36 7.78
N GLU A 170 6.92 1.63 7.37
CA GLU A 170 5.93 2.12 6.42
C GLU A 170 6.52 2.13 5.03
N ILE A 171 6.14 1.15 4.21
CA ILE A 171 6.67 0.96 2.87
C ILE A 171 5.63 1.39 1.86
N LYS A 172 5.96 2.48 1.17
CA LYS A 172 5.27 2.91 -0.04
C LYS A 172 5.77 2.08 -1.22
N MET A 173 4.88 1.48 -1.98
CA MET A 173 5.20 0.66 -3.14
C MET A 173 4.51 1.22 -4.37
N SER A 174 5.20 1.23 -5.51
CA SER A 174 4.61 1.63 -6.78
C SER A 174 5.16 0.87 -7.98
N VAL A 175 4.30 0.70 -8.97
CA VAL A 175 4.68 0.24 -10.31
C VAL A 175 4.26 1.28 -11.36
N ASP A 176 5.14 1.52 -12.32
CA ASP A 176 4.93 2.39 -13.48
C ASP A 176 5.07 1.56 -14.75
N ALA A 177 4.00 1.41 -15.52
CA ALA A 177 4.06 0.79 -16.83
C ALA A 177 4.50 1.82 -17.88
N ILE A 178 5.71 1.65 -18.41
CA ILE A 178 6.30 2.54 -19.44
C ILE A 178 5.83 2.12 -20.84
N SER A 179 5.65 0.82 -21.05
CA SER A 179 5.06 0.23 -22.26
C SER A 179 4.45 -1.13 -21.91
N SER A 180 3.92 -1.86 -22.89
CA SER A 180 3.35 -3.19 -22.63
C SER A 180 4.42 -4.23 -22.30
N THR A 181 5.70 -3.94 -22.47
CA THR A 181 6.82 -4.85 -22.15
C THR A 181 7.96 -4.17 -21.40
N SER A 182 7.70 -3.01 -20.79
CA SER A 182 8.67 -2.32 -19.95
C SER A 182 7.99 -1.55 -18.84
N GLY A 183 8.59 -1.52 -17.66
CA GLY A 183 8.05 -0.83 -16.51
C GLY A 183 9.08 -0.67 -15.42
N LYS A 184 8.72 0.08 -14.40
CA LYS A 184 9.55 0.35 -13.24
C LYS A 184 8.78 -0.02 -11.99
N ALA A 185 9.47 -0.62 -11.02
CA ALA A 185 8.94 -0.74 -9.67
C ALA A 185 9.83 -0.01 -8.68
N THR A 186 9.20 0.45 -7.61
CA THR A 186 9.82 1.26 -6.57
C THR A 186 9.29 0.80 -5.21
N LEU A 187 10.19 0.48 -4.27
CA LEU A 187 9.87 0.30 -2.86
C LEU A 187 10.54 1.42 -2.07
N GLU A 188 9.69 2.22 -1.43
CA GLU A 188 10.00 3.54 -0.89
C GLU A 188 10.66 4.46 -1.93
N ASN A 189 10.91 5.73 -1.60
CA ASN A 189 11.82 6.54 -2.42
C ASN A 189 13.30 6.11 -2.27
N SER A 190 13.55 4.83 -1.94
CA SER A 190 14.82 4.24 -1.53
C SER A 190 15.38 3.33 -2.61
N VAL A 191 14.61 2.31 -3.05
CA VAL A 191 15.06 1.36 -4.08
C VAL A 191 14.10 1.30 -5.26
N SER A 192 14.66 1.21 -6.47
CA SER A 192 13.85 1.06 -7.67
C SER A 192 14.58 0.27 -8.74
N LYS A 193 13.82 -0.38 -9.62
CA LYS A 193 14.35 -1.21 -10.69
C LYS A 193 13.46 -1.09 -11.91
N THR A 194 14.09 -1.00 -13.08
CA THR A 194 13.40 -0.94 -14.38
C THR A 194 13.57 -2.26 -15.09
N ILE A 195 12.46 -2.83 -15.55
CA ILE A 195 12.42 -3.99 -16.42
C ILE A 195 12.22 -3.50 -17.85
N THR A 196 13.10 -3.94 -18.74
CA THR A 196 13.00 -3.71 -20.18
C THR A 196 12.91 -5.04 -20.92
N ASN A 197 12.11 -5.13 -21.97
CA ASN A 197 11.94 -6.34 -22.79
C ASN A 197 11.34 -7.52 -22.02
N ALA A 198 10.24 -7.27 -21.32
CA ALA A 198 9.52 -8.30 -20.60
C ALA A 198 8.92 -9.38 -21.54
N PRO A 199 8.81 -10.63 -21.08
CA PRO A 199 8.45 -11.77 -21.93
C PRO A 199 6.97 -11.83 -22.31
N ALA A 200 6.11 -11.17 -21.54
CA ALA A 200 4.67 -11.12 -21.75
C ALA A 200 4.16 -9.68 -21.70
N LYS A 201 3.05 -9.42 -22.40
CA LYS A 201 2.52 -8.06 -22.57
C LYS A 201 1.45 -7.76 -21.54
N LEU A 202 1.57 -6.61 -20.88
CA LEU A 202 0.48 -6.02 -20.11
C LEU A 202 -0.68 -5.62 -21.06
N CYS A 203 -1.90 -5.76 -20.56
CA CYS A 203 -3.14 -5.30 -21.18
C CYS A 203 -3.64 -3.96 -20.61
N PHE A 204 -3.11 -3.54 -19.44
CA PHE A 204 -3.46 -2.30 -18.74
C PHE A 204 -4.93 -2.25 -18.30
N LYS A 205 -5.43 -3.36 -17.75
CA LYS A 205 -6.85 -3.56 -17.42
C LYS A 205 -7.16 -3.56 -15.94
N THR A 206 -6.22 -3.95 -15.10
CA THR A 206 -6.43 -3.95 -13.65
C THR A 206 -5.33 -3.22 -12.91
N ALA A 207 -5.73 -2.57 -11.82
CA ALA A 207 -4.86 -2.09 -10.75
C ALA A 207 -5.23 -2.83 -9.48
N GLU A 208 -4.25 -3.31 -8.71
CA GLU A 208 -4.54 -4.14 -7.55
C GLU A 208 -3.62 -3.91 -6.33
N TRP A 209 -4.19 -4.20 -5.16
CA TRP A 209 -3.57 -4.09 -3.83
C TRP A 209 -3.87 -5.37 -3.05
N ILE A 210 -2.89 -6.26 -2.95
CA ILE A 210 -3.11 -7.67 -2.65
C ILE A 210 -2.22 -8.15 -1.51
N VAL A 211 -2.82 -8.87 -0.56
CA VAL A 211 -2.15 -9.83 0.32
C VAL A 211 -2.26 -11.21 -0.31
N GLU A 212 -1.14 -11.93 -0.40
CA GLU A 212 -1.07 -13.19 -1.13
C GLU A 212 -0.42 -14.33 -0.32
N ALA A 213 -1.01 -15.51 -0.44
CA ALA A 213 -0.31 -16.77 -0.23
C ALA A 213 0.50 -17.07 -1.51
N PHE A 214 1.79 -16.74 -1.52
CA PHE A 214 2.61 -16.79 -2.74
C PHE A 214 3.01 -18.24 -3.08
N SER A 215 3.49 -18.46 -4.30
CA SER A 215 4.09 -19.74 -4.70
C SER A 215 5.61 -19.68 -4.65
N ASP A 216 6.27 -20.80 -4.36
CA ASP A 216 7.72 -20.90 -4.52
C ASP A 216 8.13 -20.96 -6.00
N SER A 217 9.43 -21.00 -6.27
CA SER A 217 9.97 -21.08 -7.64
C SER A 217 9.67 -22.39 -8.37
N GLN A 218 9.08 -23.39 -7.70
CA GLN A 218 8.57 -24.61 -8.31
C GLN A 218 7.06 -24.53 -8.57
N GLY A 219 6.40 -23.43 -8.21
CA GLY A 219 4.96 -23.24 -8.35
C GLY A 219 4.13 -23.87 -7.23
N ASN A 220 4.75 -24.26 -6.11
CA ASN A 220 3.99 -24.77 -4.97
C ASN A 220 3.47 -23.61 -4.13
N LEU A 221 2.15 -23.58 -3.91
CA LEU A 221 1.50 -22.62 -3.04
C LEU A 221 2.02 -22.75 -1.60
N GLN A 222 2.55 -21.67 -1.06
CA GLN A 222 3.07 -21.63 0.31
C GLN A 222 1.92 -21.50 1.32
N LYS A 223 2.20 -21.92 2.55
CA LYS A 223 1.24 -21.76 3.65
C LYS A 223 1.13 -20.27 4.01
N LEU A 224 -0.08 -19.73 3.96
CA LEU A 224 -0.36 -18.37 4.42
C LEU A 224 -0.02 -18.23 5.91
N SER A 225 0.85 -17.28 6.24
CA SER A 225 1.14 -16.90 7.62
C SER A 225 -0.02 -16.08 8.21
N ASN A 226 -0.16 -16.11 9.54
CA ASN A 226 -1.02 -15.17 10.24
C ASN A 226 -0.34 -13.80 10.26
N PHE A 227 -0.82 -12.91 9.41
CA PHE A 227 -0.35 -11.52 9.28
C PHE A 227 -1.13 -10.53 10.15
N GLU A 228 -2.06 -11.02 10.99
CA GLU A 228 -3.03 -10.24 11.76
C GLU A 228 -3.90 -9.35 10.86
N SER A 229 -3.36 -8.23 10.42
CA SER A 229 -4.00 -7.25 9.54
C SER A 229 -2.96 -6.53 8.67
N VAL A 230 -3.28 -6.35 7.40
CA VAL A 230 -2.52 -5.50 6.46
C VAL A 230 -3.48 -4.48 5.87
N ALA A 231 -3.15 -3.20 6.01
CA ALA A 231 -3.87 -2.11 5.38
C ALA A 231 -3.02 -1.49 4.28
N PHE A 232 -3.54 -1.50 3.06
CA PHE A 232 -3.07 -0.63 1.99
C PHE A 232 -3.75 0.71 2.14
N THR A 233 -2.95 1.75 2.31
CA THR A 233 -3.37 3.15 2.43
C THR A 233 -2.81 3.94 1.26
N ASP A 234 -3.29 5.17 1.07
CA ASP A 234 -2.89 6.07 -0.02
C ASP A 234 -2.95 5.37 -1.39
N THR A 235 -3.98 4.55 -1.60
CA THR A 235 -4.12 3.73 -2.80
C THR A 235 -4.48 4.60 -3.99
N VAL A 236 -3.62 4.60 -5.01
CA VAL A 236 -3.77 5.42 -6.22
C VAL A 236 -3.45 4.58 -7.45
N ALA A 237 -4.21 4.77 -8.51
CA ALA A 237 -3.85 4.31 -9.85
C ALA A 237 -4.13 5.39 -10.91
N HIS A 238 -3.31 5.42 -11.96
CA HIS A 238 -3.53 6.28 -13.12
C HIS A 238 -4.09 5.48 -14.28
N SER A 239 -5.18 5.95 -14.86
CA SER A 239 -5.93 5.30 -15.94
C SER A 239 -6.32 6.31 -17.02
N ASP A 240 -6.89 5.84 -18.13
CA ASP A 240 -7.51 6.69 -19.15
C ASP A 240 -8.70 7.51 -18.60
N GLU A 241 -9.33 7.03 -17.52
CA GLU A 241 -10.44 7.69 -16.82
C GLU A 241 -9.95 8.72 -15.80
N GLY A 242 -8.64 8.86 -15.63
CA GLY A 242 -7.98 9.74 -14.68
C GLY A 242 -7.40 8.98 -13.48
N VAL A 243 -7.25 9.70 -12.36
CA VAL A 243 -6.75 9.14 -11.11
C VAL A 243 -7.90 8.40 -10.41
N ILE A 244 -7.72 7.11 -10.18
CA ILE A 244 -8.68 6.23 -9.51
C ILE A 244 -8.06 5.62 -8.26
N GLY A 245 -8.89 4.99 -7.42
CA GLY A 245 -8.45 4.23 -6.26
C GLY A 245 -9.31 2.97 -6.10
N VAL A 246 -9.39 2.46 -4.88
CA VAL A 246 -10.11 1.22 -4.56
C VAL A 246 -11.64 1.33 -4.59
N GLU A 247 -12.22 2.52 -4.75
CA GLU A 247 -13.68 2.69 -4.74
C GLU A 247 -14.33 1.88 -5.88
N GLY A 248 -15.23 0.96 -5.52
CA GLY A 248 -15.90 0.07 -6.47
C GLY A 248 -14.98 -0.98 -7.11
N ALA A 249 -13.83 -1.28 -6.49
CA ALA A 249 -13.01 -2.45 -6.83
C ALA A 249 -13.72 -3.75 -6.38
N ASP A 250 -13.40 -4.86 -7.02
CA ASP A 250 -13.78 -6.18 -6.51
C ASP A 250 -12.90 -6.55 -5.32
N VAL A 251 -13.50 -7.23 -4.36
CA VAL A 251 -12.85 -7.65 -3.12
C VAL A 251 -12.52 -9.13 -3.20
N TYR A 252 -11.22 -9.44 -3.23
CA TYR A 252 -10.72 -10.80 -3.25
C TYR A 252 -10.52 -11.31 -1.82
N LEU A 253 -10.89 -12.56 -1.57
CA LEU A 253 -10.68 -13.26 -0.30
C LEU A 253 -10.02 -14.62 -0.56
N ILE A 254 -9.00 -14.97 0.23
CA ILE A 254 -8.37 -16.29 0.14
C ILE A 254 -9.32 -17.31 0.74
N LYS A 255 -9.77 -18.28 -0.06
CA LYS A 255 -10.57 -19.41 0.41
C LYS A 255 -10.21 -20.64 -0.40
N SER A 256 -9.48 -21.56 0.21
CA SER A 256 -9.21 -22.85 -0.44
C SER A 256 -10.51 -23.64 -0.62
N LYS A 257 -10.62 -24.41 -1.70
CA LYS A 257 -11.83 -25.20 -2.04
C LYS A 257 -12.39 -26.07 -0.92
N ASN A 258 -11.54 -26.55 0.00
CA ASN A 258 -11.95 -27.43 1.11
C ASN A 258 -12.34 -26.66 2.39
N GLN A 259 -12.24 -25.34 2.41
CA GLN A 259 -12.55 -24.52 3.58
C GLN A 259 -14.00 -24.01 3.53
N GLN A 260 -14.67 -24.05 4.68
CA GLN A 260 -16.04 -23.52 4.81
C GLN A 260 -16.05 -21.99 4.89
N LYS A 261 -15.01 -21.41 5.50
CA LYS A 261 -14.79 -19.96 5.65
C LYS A 261 -13.56 -19.53 4.87
N ALA A 262 -13.51 -18.27 4.47
CA ALA A 262 -12.28 -17.69 3.93
C ALA A 262 -11.18 -17.62 5.02
N SER A 263 -9.92 -17.69 4.58
CA SER A 263 -8.72 -17.44 5.38
C SER A 263 -8.41 -15.96 5.53
N THR A 264 -9.15 -15.09 4.83
CA THR A 264 -9.06 -13.64 4.99
C THR A 264 -10.44 -12.98 4.99
N ALA A 265 -10.51 -11.78 5.57
CA ALA A 265 -11.62 -10.85 5.43
C ALA A 265 -11.03 -9.51 4.97
N CYS A 266 -11.55 -8.92 3.90
CA CYS A 266 -11.05 -7.64 3.39
C CYS A 266 -12.19 -6.64 3.23
N ASP A 267 -11.90 -5.40 3.58
CA ASP A 267 -12.86 -4.30 3.55
C ASP A 267 -12.27 -3.10 2.80
N LEU A 268 -13.05 -2.59 1.84
CA LEU A 268 -12.73 -1.36 1.14
C LEU A 268 -13.01 -0.16 2.04
N GLN A 269 -12.08 0.77 2.02
CA GLN A 269 -12.15 2.08 2.65
C GLN A 269 -11.98 3.15 1.58
N LYS A 270 -12.32 4.40 1.92
CA LYS A 270 -12.32 5.50 0.94
C LYS A 270 -10.97 5.68 0.20
N ALA A 271 -9.86 5.38 0.87
CA ALA A 271 -8.51 5.58 0.33
C ALA A 271 -7.62 4.33 0.54
N GLY A 272 -8.23 3.15 0.64
CA GLY A 272 -7.46 1.94 0.94
C GLY A 272 -8.28 0.67 1.08
N VAL A 273 -7.58 -0.46 1.21
CA VAL A 273 -8.18 -1.76 1.52
C VAL A 273 -7.46 -2.35 2.72
N THR A 274 -8.22 -2.85 3.69
CA THR A 274 -7.66 -3.58 4.84
C THR A 274 -8.06 -5.04 4.73
N CYS A 275 -7.09 -5.93 4.89
CA CYS A 275 -7.28 -7.36 4.91
C CYS A 275 -6.81 -7.92 6.26
N ASP A 276 -7.68 -8.68 6.91
CA ASP A 276 -7.41 -9.39 8.15
C ASP A 276 -7.22 -10.88 7.89
N TYR A 277 -6.31 -11.50 8.62
CA TYR A 277 -6.17 -12.94 8.65
C TYR A 277 -7.31 -13.57 9.47
N VAL A 278 -7.96 -14.59 8.92
CA VAL A 278 -9.02 -15.34 9.59
C VAL A 278 -8.48 -16.73 9.92
N ALA A 279 -8.24 -16.97 11.20
CA ALA A 279 -7.78 -18.26 11.70
C ALA A 279 -8.70 -19.40 11.24
N GLN A 280 -8.11 -20.48 10.74
CA GLN A 280 -8.81 -21.64 10.18
C GLN A 280 -9.19 -22.68 11.23
#